data_AF-A0A9P9FBG1-F1
#
_entry.id   AF-A0A9P9FBG1-F1
#
_cell.length_a   1.000
_cell.length_b   1.000
_cell.length_c   1.000
_cell.angle_alpha   90.00
_cell.angle_beta   90.00
_cell.angle_gamma   90.00
#
_symmetry.space_group_name_H-M   'P 1'
#
loop_
_entity.id
_entity.type
_entity.pdbx_description
1 polymer ?
#
loop_
_entity_poly.entity_id
_entity_poly.type
_entity_poly.pdbx_seq_one_letter_code
_entity_poly.pdbx_strand_id
1 'polypeptide(L)'
;MNPNPPQHLFEGLPFDIHYEVVRYLDFRDAFNMALANRYFQQTLDPRSVLPREDLVKFIGERDKADRNRVEGLFACYKCYRFLPKDKFAKKATVDRKTKRGQAVTDECRRYCFDCAATHRLFDHLQPISNGKLRYYFCHNCRQYKTKSGRCARSCSGIVSVDYAICHRPMPAVQRKSLDLLPTHILKNIVSFLGYDDALHFAMGNRTLKETIQPLKWVALHTRFQFVQYKWTMDTANMDAKILKTFPCYMCCRIRPRTKFTQQQLCLKEKYPVTAWRMRCQECIQRVSIGVENSTKTEHRKRQMCGICKCLKRGRETCGGCLELYVQGAIDHRTMYPKNFLDGNHDYGGLLDGLDGIFDGEDWMEA
;
A
#
# COMPACT_ATOMS: atom_id res chain seq x y z
N MET A 1 -5.96 25.78 42.75
CA MET A 1 -7.17 24.98 42.44
C MET A 1 -7.08 24.58 40.99
N ASN A 2 -6.88 23.29 40.71
CA ASN A 2 -6.66 22.78 39.36
C ASN A 2 -8.00 22.18 38.88
N PRO A 3 -8.74 22.80 37.95
CA PRO A 3 -10.05 22.33 37.55
C PRO A 3 -9.90 21.47 36.31
N ASN A 4 -9.70 20.16 36.50
CA ASN A 4 -10.24 19.13 35.60
C ASN A 4 -10.04 17.76 36.26
N PRO A 5 -11.12 17.00 36.54
CA PRO A 5 -10.97 15.64 37.03
C PRO A 5 -10.34 14.77 35.93
N PRO A 6 -9.59 13.71 36.29
CA PRO A 6 -9.00 12.81 35.30
C PRO A 6 -10.12 12.02 34.61
N GLN A 7 -10.52 12.44 33.41
CA GLN A 7 -11.61 11.84 32.65
C GLN A 7 -11.28 10.46 32.02
N HIS A 8 -10.13 9.86 32.34
CA HIS A 8 -9.70 8.57 31.77
C HIS A 8 -9.23 7.56 32.83
N LEU A 9 -9.91 7.50 33.98
CA LEU A 9 -9.56 6.55 35.07
C LEU A 9 -9.49 5.09 34.60
N PHE A 10 -10.33 4.71 33.62
CA PHE A 10 -10.38 3.33 33.14
C PHE A 10 -9.30 3.04 32.07
N GLU A 11 -8.99 3.97 31.18
CA GLU A 11 -7.94 3.80 30.16
C GLU A 11 -6.53 3.77 30.78
N GLY A 12 -6.35 4.47 31.90
CA GLY A 12 -5.09 4.45 32.65
C GLY A 12 -4.81 3.16 33.42
N LEU A 13 -5.73 2.18 33.40
CA LEU A 13 -5.49 0.89 34.03
C LEU A 13 -4.51 0.05 33.19
N PRO A 14 -3.75 -0.87 33.82
CA PRO A 14 -2.92 -1.81 33.09
C PRO A 14 -3.73 -2.72 32.16
N PHE A 15 -3.12 -3.11 31.04
CA PHE A 15 -3.75 -3.97 30.01
C PHE A 15 -4.33 -5.27 30.57
N ASP A 16 -3.66 -5.90 31.54
CA ASP A 16 -4.13 -7.14 32.16
C ASP A 16 -5.50 -6.97 32.84
N ILE A 17 -5.76 -5.79 33.40
CA ILE A 17 -7.06 -5.47 34.01
C ILE A 17 -8.12 -5.28 32.92
N HIS A 18 -7.78 -4.60 31.81
CA HIS A 18 -8.71 -4.48 30.68
C HIS A 18 -9.05 -5.85 30.10
N TYR A 19 -8.06 -6.72 29.95
CA TYR A 19 -8.24 -8.08 29.46
C TYR A 19 -9.17 -8.87 30.38
N GLU A 20 -8.92 -8.85 31.70
CA GLU A 20 -9.80 -9.53 32.66
C GLU A 20 -11.23 -8.98 32.64
N VAL A 21 -11.41 -7.64 32.60
CA VAL A 21 -12.76 -7.05 32.49
C VAL A 21 -13.48 -7.55 31.24
N VAL A 22 -12.80 -7.55 30.08
CA VAL A 22 -13.40 -8.02 28.82
C VAL A 22 -13.84 -9.47 28.89
N ARG A 23 -13.14 -10.34 29.63
CA ARG A 23 -13.54 -11.76 29.79
C ARG A 23 -14.88 -11.94 30.51
N TYR A 24 -15.32 -10.95 31.29
CA TYR A 24 -16.61 -10.97 31.97
C TYR A 24 -17.73 -10.29 31.18
N LEU A 25 -17.40 -9.65 30.04
CA LEU A 25 -18.38 -9.04 29.16
C LEU A 25 -18.91 -10.05 28.14
N ASP A 26 -20.15 -9.84 27.69
CA ASP A 26 -20.62 -10.54 26.51
C ASP A 26 -19.92 -10.00 25.24
N PHE A 27 -20.05 -10.71 24.12
CA PHE A 27 -19.38 -10.30 22.89
C PHE A 27 -19.83 -8.92 22.39
N ARG A 28 -21.09 -8.53 22.64
CA ARG A 28 -21.64 -7.25 22.18
C ARG A 28 -21.02 -6.10 22.96
N ASP A 29 -20.93 -6.24 24.28
CA ASP A 29 -20.39 -5.22 25.17
C ASP A 29 -18.87 -5.11 25.01
N ALA A 30 -18.16 -6.23 24.88
CA ALA A 30 -16.74 -6.22 24.54
C ALA A 30 -16.47 -5.53 23.19
N PHE A 31 -17.31 -5.77 22.18
CA PHE A 31 -17.21 -5.11 20.89
C PHE A 31 -17.50 -3.62 20.96
N ASN A 32 -18.53 -3.20 21.70
CA ASN A 32 -18.83 -1.78 21.91
C ASN A 32 -17.71 -1.07 22.68
N MET A 33 -17.12 -1.73 23.69
CA MET A 33 -15.97 -1.21 24.43
C MET A 33 -14.75 -1.02 23.52
N ALA A 34 -14.46 -1.99 22.65
CA ALA A 34 -13.40 -1.86 21.66
C ALA A 34 -13.65 -0.71 20.66
N LEU A 35 -14.90 -0.38 20.36
CA LEU A 35 -15.26 0.74 19.48
C LEU A 35 -15.32 2.10 20.18
N ALA A 36 -15.50 2.13 21.50
CA ALA A 36 -15.68 3.36 22.25
C ALA A 36 -14.40 4.22 22.30
N ASN A 37 -13.22 3.62 22.19
CA ASN A 37 -11.94 4.32 22.20
C ASN A 37 -10.92 3.67 21.25
N ARG A 38 -10.14 4.49 20.53
CA ARG A 38 -9.02 4.09 19.66
C ARG A 38 -7.99 3.19 20.36
N TYR A 39 -7.66 3.47 21.62
CA TYR A 39 -6.76 2.64 22.44
C TYR A 39 -7.28 1.21 22.55
N PHE A 40 -8.54 1.03 22.96
CA PHE A 40 -9.16 -0.29 23.07
C PHE A 40 -9.32 -0.96 21.70
N GLN A 41 -9.63 -0.20 20.65
CA GLN A 41 -9.70 -0.73 19.29
C GLN A 41 -8.37 -1.35 18.83
N GLN A 42 -7.24 -0.78 19.27
CA GLN A 42 -5.90 -1.24 18.90
C GLN A 42 -5.39 -2.36 19.79
N THR A 43 -5.77 -2.36 21.07
CA THR A 43 -5.22 -3.27 22.09
C THR A 43 -6.11 -4.47 22.39
N LEU A 44 -7.43 -4.32 22.29
CA LEU A 44 -8.41 -5.36 22.56
C LEU A 44 -9.06 -5.83 21.26
N ASP A 45 -8.80 -7.08 20.88
CA ASP A 45 -9.60 -7.77 19.86
C ASP A 45 -10.55 -8.74 20.56
N PRO A 46 -11.86 -8.43 20.67
CA PRO A 46 -12.85 -9.31 21.29
C PRO A 46 -12.85 -10.73 20.73
N ARG A 47 -12.42 -10.92 19.46
CA ARG A 47 -12.33 -12.26 18.84
C ARG A 47 -11.19 -13.11 19.36
N SER A 48 -10.17 -12.47 19.94
CA SER A 48 -9.01 -13.13 20.52
C SER A 48 -9.15 -13.35 22.03
N VAL A 49 -9.93 -12.50 22.71
CA VAL A 49 -10.11 -12.53 24.17
C VAL A 49 -11.25 -13.47 24.56
N LEU A 50 -12.40 -13.38 23.87
CA LEU A 50 -13.60 -14.11 24.25
C LEU A 50 -13.65 -15.52 23.65
N PRO A 51 -14.35 -16.46 24.34
CA PRO A 51 -14.64 -17.78 23.80
C PRO A 51 -15.29 -17.73 22.41
N ARG A 52 -14.97 -18.74 21.60
CA ARG A 52 -15.49 -18.86 20.24
C ARG A 52 -17.01 -19.01 20.22
N GLU A 53 -17.55 -19.64 21.26
CA GLU A 53 -18.96 -19.91 21.48
C GLU A 53 -19.77 -18.61 21.57
N ASP A 54 -19.24 -17.60 22.28
CA ASP A 54 -19.90 -16.31 22.45
C ASP A 54 -19.94 -15.51 21.15
N LEU A 55 -18.86 -15.55 20.37
CA LEU A 55 -18.82 -14.98 19.04
C LEU A 55 -19.83 -15.66 18.10
N VAL A 56 -19.92 -16.99 18.13
CA VAL A 56 -20.91 -17.74 17.33
C VAL A 56 -22.33 -17.38 17.74
N LYS A 57 -22.60 -17.29 19.04
CA LYS A 57 -23.90 -16.89 19.59
C LYS A 57 -24.29 -15.49 19.11
N PHE A 58 -23.40 -14.51 19.26
CA PHE A 58 -23.62 -13.13 18.81
C PHE A 58 -23.89 -13.04 17.31
N ILE A 59 -23.08 -13.70 16.48
CA ILE A 59 -23.27 -13.74 15.03
C ILE A 59 -24.61 -14.41 14.68
N GLY A 60 -24.99 -15.47 15.39
CA GLY A 60 -26.26 -16.16 15.22
C GLY A 60 -27.46 -15.30 15.57
N GLU A 61 -27.42 -14.59 16.70
CA GLU A 61 -28.45 -13.64 17.10
C GLU A 61 -28.62 -12.52 16.07
N ARG A 62 -27.52 -11.97 15.57
CA ARG A 62 -27.56 -10.93 14.53
C ARG A 62 -28.09 -11.47 13.19
N ASP A 63 -27.66 -12.67 12.75
CA ASP A 63 -28.18 -13.32 11.53
C ASP A 63 -29.70 -13.61 11.65
N LYS A 64 -30.17 -13.91 12.86
CA LYS A 64 -31.60 -14.04 13.19
C LYS A 64 -32.33 -12.69 13.17
N ALA A 65 -31.77 -11.64 13.76
CA ALA A 65 -32.37 -10.31 13.76
C ALA A 65 -32.49 -9.72 12.34
N ASP A 66 -31.47 -9.93 11.51
CA ASP A 66 -31.43 -9.49 10.11
C ASP A 66 -32.35 -10.31 9.19
N ARG A 67 -33.14 -11.26 9.70
CA ARG A 67 -34.11 -12.07 8.92
C ARG A 67 -35.11 -11.23 8.13
N ASN A 68 -35.43 -10.04 8.63
CA ASN A 68 -36.43 -9.15 8.06
C ASN A 68 -35.83 -7.95 7.30
N ARG A 69 -34.50 -7.81 7.27
CA ARG A 69 -33.85 -6.70 6.57
C ARG A 69 -33.68 -7.02 5.08
N VAL A 70 -33.86 -6.00 4.25
CA VAL A 70 -33.81 -6.08 2.78
C VAL A 70 -32.41 -6.45 2.27
N GLU A 71 -31.37 -6.21 3.06
CA GLU A 71 -29.96 -6.22 2.63
C GLU A 71 -29.40 -7.60 2.21
N GLY A 72 -30.12 -8.70 2.41
CA GLY A 72 -29.77 -9.99 1.79
C GLY A 72 -28.41 -10.57 2.19
N LEU A 73 -27.83 -10.12 3.31
CA LEU A 73 -26.55 -10.58 3.85
C LEU A 73 -26.74 -11.75 4.82
N PHE A 74 -25.91 -12.78 4.71
CA PHE A 74 -25.95 -14.01 5.51
C PHE A 74 -24.64 -14.17 6.30
N ALA A 75 -24.73 -14.62 7.55
CA ALA A 75 -23.56 -14.92 8.35
C ALA A 75 -22.84 -16.21 7.88
N CYS A 76 -21.51 -16.16 7.84
CA CYS A 76 -20.64 -17.34 7.82
C CYS A 76 -20.12 -17.61 9.23
N TYR A 77 -20.42 -18.78 9.79
CA TYR A 77 -20.05 -19.14 11.17
C TYR A 77 -18.60 -19.62 11.32
N LYS A 78 -17.83 -19.64 10.22
CA LYS A 78 -16.38 -19.93 10.27
C LYS A 78 -15.52 -18.68 10.24
N CYS A 79 -15.81 -17.73 9.36
CA CYS A 79 -15.07 -16.47 9.27
C CYS A 79 -15.76 -15.29 9.96
N TYR A 80 -16.96 -15.50 10.51
CA TYR A 80 -17.72 -14.51 11.28
C TYR A 80 -18.05 -13.23 10.51
N ARG A 81 -18.19 -13.35 9.18
CA ARG A 81 -18.53 -12.25 8.28
C ARG A 81 -19.96 -12.41 7.76
N PHE A 82 -20.65 -11.29 7.63
CA PHE A 82 -21.88 -11.17 6.87
C PHE A 82 -21.53 -10.95 5.39
N LEU A 83 -22.00 -11.85 4.52
CA LEU A 83 -21.68 -11.83 3.10
C LEU A 83 -22.97 -11.93 2.28
N PRO A 84 -23.00 -11.43 1.04
CA PRO A 84 -24.20 -11.56 0.21
C PRO A 84 -24.52 -13.02 -0.10
N LYS A 85 -25.80 -13.29 -0.42
CA LYS A 85 -26.34 -14.63 -0.68
C LYS A 85 -25.54 -15.44 -1.71
N ASP A 86 -24.98 -14.78 -2.73
CA ASP A 86 -24.21 -15.40 -3.80
C ASP A 86 -22.87 -16.00 -3.32
N LYS A 87 -22.44 -15.71 -2.09
CA LYS A 87 -21.24 -16.30 -1.48
C LYS A 87 -21.49 -17.64 -0.78
N PHE A 88 -22.71 -18.16 -0.85
CA PHE A 88 -23.12 -19.38 -0.15
C PHE A 88 -23.77 -20.38 -1.10
N ALA A 89 -23.77 -21.66 -0.71
CA ALA A 89 -24.53 -22.69 -1.40
C ALA A 89 -26.04 -22.49 -1.19
N LYS A 90 -26.86 -22.85 -2.19
CA LYS A 90 -28.33 -22.70 -2.15
C LYS A 90 -28.97 -23.37 -0.93
N LYS A 91 -28.44 -24.55 -0.53
CA LYS A 91 -28.89 -25.28 0.68
C LYS A 91 -28.60 -24.50 1.97
N ALA A 92 -27.54 -23.68 1.97
CA ALA A 92 -27.12 -22.87 3.10
C ALA A 92 -27.87 -21.52 3.15
N THR A 93 -28.50 -21.11 2.03
CA THR A 93 -29.32 -19.90 1.90
C THR A 93 -30.82 -20.21 1.77
N VAL A 94 -31.26 -21.39 2.20
CA VAL A 94 -32.70 -21.71 2.24
C VAL A 94 -33.39 -20.64 3.08
N ASP A 95 -34.58 -20.23 2.67
CA ASP A 95 -35.33 -19.15 3.31
C ASP A 95 -35.35 -19.34 4.83
N ARG A 96 -34.91 -18.29 5.55
CA ARG A 96 -34.78 -18.26 7.01
C ARG A 96 -36.11 -18.50 7.72
N LYS A 97 -37.23 -18.31 7.00
CA LYS A 97 -38.59 -18.56 7.50
C LYS A 97 -38.99 -20.04 7.45
N THR A 98 -38.30 -20.87 6.69
CA THR A 98 -38.60 -22.30 6.60
C THR A 98 -37.96 -23.08 7.74
N LYS A 99 -38.60 -24.17 8.19
CA LYS A 99 -38.05 -25.08 9.22
C LYS A 99 -36.60 -25.52 8.92
N ARG A 100 -36.28 -25.78 7.65
CA ARG A 100 -34.92 -26.14 7.21
C ARG A 100 -33.93 -24.98 7.30
N GLY A 101 -34.34 -23.76 6.93
CA GLY A 101 -33.49 -22.56 7.08
C GLY A 101 -33.24 -22.18 8.54
N GLN A 102 -34.23 -22.42 9.41
CA GLN A 102 -34.09 -22.26 10.87
C GLN A 102 -33.06 -23.25 11.42
N ALA A 103 -33.21 -24.55 11.15
CA ALA A 103 -32.25 -25.58 11.61
C ALA A 103 -30.80 -25.27 11.21
N VAL A 104 -30.55 -24.83 9.97
CA VAL A 104 -29.19 -24.46 9.52
C VAL A 104 -28.63 -23.25 10.28
N THR A 105 -29.49 -22.30 10.66
CA THR A 105 -29.12 -21.12 11.45
C THR A 105 -28.88 -21.50 12.91
N ASP A 106 -29.75 -22.34 13.47
CA ASP A 106 -29.70 -22.77 14.86
C ASP A 106 -28.54 -23.74 15.12
N GLU A 107 -28.15 -24.55 14.14
CA GLU A 107 -26.95 -25.39 14.20
C GLU A 107 -25.66 -24.62 13.89
N CYS A 108 -25.74 -23.36 13.48
CA CYS A 108 -24.59 -22.52 13.09
C CYS A 108 -23.68 -23.17 12.02
N ARG A 109 -24.27 -23.92 11.07
CA ARG A 109 -23.53 -24.69 10.05
C ARG A 109 -23.36 -23.98 8.71
N ARG A 110 -23.68 -22.69 8.64
CA ARG A 110 -23.57 -21.91 7.39
C ARG A 110 -22.12 -21.47 7.13
N TYR A 111 -21.56 -21.93 6.02
CA TYR A 111 -20.21 -21.56 5.59
C TYR A 111 -20.24 -20.90 4.21
N CYS A 112 -19.51 -19.80 4.04
CA CYS A 112 -19.28 -19.22 2.72
C CYS A 112 -18.41 -20.16 1.87
N PHE A 113 -18.42 -19.96 0.55
CA PHE A 113 -17.61 -20.77 -0.35
C PHE A 113 -16.13 -20.77 0.04
N ASP A 114 -15.52 -19.64 0.37
CA ASP A 114 -14.09 -19.59 0.72
C ASP A 114 -13.75 -20.45 1.95
N CYS A 115 -14.59 -20.39 3.00
CA CYS A 115 -14.43 -21.22 4.18
C CYS A 115 -14.68 -22.70 3.86
N ALA A 116 -15.74 -23.00 3.11
CA ALA A 116 -16.07 -24.36 2.74
C ALA A 116 -15.00 -25.00 1.84
N ALA A 117 -14.37 -24.22 0.95
CA ALA A 117 -13.21 -24.64 0.17
C ALA A 117 -12.00 -24.94 1.04
N THR A 118 -11.68 -24.02 1.95
CA THR A 118 -10.53 -24.13 2.86
C THR A 118 -10.64 -25.40 3.72
N HIS A 119 -11.84 -25.71 4.19
CA HIS A 119 -12.12 -26.86 5.05
C HIS A 119 -12.62 -28.11 4.29
N ARG A 120 -12.63 -28.08 2.96
CA ARG A 120 -13.07 -29.21 2.11
C ARG A 120 -14.43 -29.78 2.50
N LEU A 121 -15.39 -28.91 2.85
CA LEU A 121 -16.71 -29.32 3.34
C LEU A 121 -17.63 -29.93 2.28
N PHE A 122 -17.22 -29.88 1.01
CA PHE A 122 -17.96 -30.48 -0.08
C PHE A 122 -17.09 -31.45 -0.87
N ASP A 123 -17.73 -32.46 -1.42
CA ASP A 123 -17.09 -33.52 -2.18
C ASP A 123 -16.41 -33.04 -3.46
N HIS A 124 -15.38 -33.79 -3.84
CA HIS A 124 -14.54 -33.45 -4.97
C HIS A 124 -15.29 -33.49 -6.31
N LEU A 125 -15.30 -32.34 -7.00
CA LEU A 125 -15.94 -32.12 -8.31
C LEU A 125 -17.43 -32.45 -8.34
N GLN A 126 -18.10 -32.40 -7.18
CA GLN A 126 -19.55 -32.50 -7.11
C GLN A 126 -20.22 -31.13 -7.33
N PRO A 127 -21.38 -31.09 -8.02
CA PRO A 127 -22.08 -29.85 -8.30
C PRO A 127 -22.77 -29.30 -7.04
N ILE A 128 -22.54 -28.02 -6.77
CA ILE A 128 -23.19 -27.26 -5.71
C ILE A 128 -23.94 -26.11 -6.36
N SER A 129 -25.24 -26.07 -6.13
CA SER A 129 -26.10 -25.04 -6.69
C SER A 129 -26.00 -23.75 -5.88
N ASN A 130 -25.97 -22.62 -6.56
CA ASN A 130 -26.18 -21.29 -6.00
C ASN A 130 -27.03 -20.46 -6.98
N GLY A 131 -28.28 -20.21 -6.60
CA GLY A 131 -29.28 -19.65 -7.52
C GLY A 131 -29.48 -20.54 -8.75
N LYS A 132 -29.26 -19.96 -9.94
CA LYS A 132 -29.34 -20.63 -11.25
C LYS A 132 -28.01 -21.27 -11.67
N LEU A 133 -26.91 -20.96 -10.98
CA LEU A 133 -25.57 -21.42 -11.35
C LEU A 133 -25.21 -22.70 -10.57
N ARG A 134 -24.41 -23.56 -11.20
CA ARG A 134 -23.80 -24.74 -10.57
C ARG A 134 -22.29 -24.59 -10.56
N TYR A 135 -21.72 -24.72 -9.37
CA TYR A 135 -20.29 -24.66 -9.12
C TYR A 135 -19.77 -26.05 -8.78
N TYR A 136 -18.52 -26.34 -9.13
CA TYR A 136 -17.83 -27.59 -8.89
C TYR A 136 -16.56 -27.27 -8.09
N PHE A 137 -16.45 -27.86 -6.90
CA PHE A 137 -15.31 -27.62 -6.02
C PHE A 137 -14.18 -28.62 -6.30
N CYS A 138 -12.95 -28.13 -6.50
CA CYS A 138 -11.78 -28.98 -6.68
C CYS A 138 -10.92 -28.97 -5.42
N HIS A 139 -10.59 -30.14 -4.85
CA HIS A 139 -9.79 -30.28 -3.62
C HIS A 139 -8.32 -29.95 -3.86
N ASN A 140 -7.87 -30.11 -5.10
CA ASN A 140 -6.50 -29.85 -5.53
C ASN A 140 -6.24 -28.34 -5.68
N CYS A 141 -7.06 -27.62 -6.46
CA CYS A 141 -6.89 -26.16 -6.63
C CYS A 141 -7.66 -25.31 -5.61
N ARG A 142 -8.49 -25.91 -4.75
CA ARG A 142 -9.32 -25.24 -3.72
C ARG A 142 -10.22 -24.13 -4.26
N GLN A 143 -10.70 -24.25 -5.49
CA GLN A 143 -11.58 -23.27 -6.13
C GLN A 143 -12.92 -23.89 -6.53
N TYR A 144 -13.95 -23.05 -6.51
CA TYR A 144 -15.25 -23.31 -7.12
C TYR A 144 -15.23 -22.81 -8.56
N LYS A 145 -15.57 -23.67 -9.51
CA LYS A 145 -15.62 -23.31 -10.93
C LYS A 145 -16.95 -23.72 -11.55
N THR A 146 -17.39 -23.04 -12.58
CA THR A 146 -18.60 -23.42 -13.34
C THR A 146 -18.35 -24.71 -14.14
N LYS A 147 -19.39 -25.27 -14.76
CA LYS A 147 -19.28 -26.51 -15.57
C LYS A 147 -18.22 -26.39 -16.67
N SER A 148 -18.11 -25.24 -17.33
CA SER A 148 -17.14 -24.99 -18.40
C SER A 148 -15.70 -24.84 -17.88
N GLY A 149 -15.50 -24.37 -16.65
CA GLY A 149 -14.17 -24.16 -16.06
C GLY A 149 -13.71 -25.25 -15.09
N ARG A 150 -14.53 -26.28 -14.83
CA ARG A 150 -14.21 -27.31 -13.82
C ARG A 150 -12.94 -28.08 -14.19
N CYS A 151 -12.18 -28.49 -13.19
CA CYS A 151 -11.04 -29.38 -13.41
C CYS A 151 -11.54 -30.74 -13.93
N ALA A 152 -10.80 -31.34 -14.86
CA ALA A 152 -11.13 -32.66 -15.40
C ALA A 152 -10.75 -33.75 -14.40
N ARG A 153 -11.59 -34.77 -14.25
CA ARG A 153 -11.18 -36.02 -13.59
C ARG A 153 -10.27 -36.76 -14.54
N SER A 154 -9.09 -37.17 -14.08
CA SER A 154 -8.24 -38.10 -14.83
C SER A 154 -8.46 -39.48 -14.25
N CYS A 155 -9.04 -40.37 -15.04
CA CYS A 155 -9.17 -41.77 -14.69
C CYS A 155 -7.99 -42.52 -15.32
N SER A 156 -6.80 -42.51 -14.70
CA SER A 156 -5.77 -43.47 -15.10
C SER A 156 -6.03 -44.75 -14.33
N GLY A 157 -6.44 -45.78 -15.07
CA GLY A 157 -6.63 -47.12 -14.51
C GLY A 157 -5.34 -47.59 -13.84
N ILE A 158 -5.50 -48.18 -12.66
CA ILE A 158 -4.64 -49.16 -11.96
C ILE A 158 -4.59 -48.88 -10.44
N VAL A 159 -4.76 -47.64 -9.96
CA VAL A 159 -4.97 -47.37 -8.52
C VAL A 159 -5.94 -46.19 -8.32
N SER A 160 -7.07 -46.44 -7.67
CA SER A 160 -8.22 -45.53 -7.46
C SER A 160 -7.90 -44.34 -6.54
N VAL A 161 -7.03 -43.44 -6.97
CA VAL A 161 -6.89 -42.11 -6.36
C VAL A 161 -7.35 -41.10 -7.40
N ASP A 162 -8.54 -40.53 -7.20
CA ASP A 162 -9.09 -39.50 -8.09
C ASP A 162 -8.18 -38.25 -8.06
N TYR A 163 -7.28 -38.10 -9.04
CA TYR A 163 -6.56 -36.85 -9.25
C TYR A 163 -7.26 -36.01 -10.34
N ALA A 164 -7.66 -34.80 -9.98
CA ALA A 164 -8.11 -33.82 -10.94
C ALA A 164 -6.93 -33.19 -11.68
N ILE A 165 -6.97 -33.22 -13.01
CA ILE A 165 -6.14 -32.38 -13.86
C ILE A 165 -6.64 -30.95 -13.69
N CYS A 166 -5.97 -30.24 -12.80
CA CYS A 166 -6.14 -28.81 -12.70
C CYS A 166 -5.43 -28.20 -13.90
N HIS A 167 -6.18 -27.76 -14.91
CA HIS A 167 -5.69 -26.70 -15.79
C HIS A 167 -5.26 -25.58 -14.86
N ARG A 168 -3.95 -25.42 -14.67
CA ARG A 168 -3.38 -24.38 -13.82
C ARG A 168 -3.73 -23.04 -14.47
N PRO A 169 -4.56 -22.18 -13.86
CA PRO A 169 -4.01 -20.90 -13.52
C PRO A 169 -3.06 -21.15 -12.34
N MET A 170 -1.84 -20.60 -12.41
CA MET A 170 -1.02 -20.39 -11.23
C MET A 170 -1.89 -19.88 -10.06
N PRO A 171 -1.54 -20.20 -8.80
CA PRO A 171 -2.36 -19.86 -7.65
C PRO A 171 -2.69 -18.37 -7.68
N ALA A 172 -3.97 -18.06 -7.90
CA ALA A 172 -4.54 -16.75 -7.67
C ALA A 172 -4.61 -16.53 -6.15
N VAL A 173 -3.46 -16.36 -5.52
CA VAL A 173 -3.38 -15.21 -4.61
C VAL A 173 -3.71 -14.05 -5.53
N GLN A 174 -4.87 -13.43 -5.35
CA GLN A 174 -5.11 -12.10 -5.90
C GLN A 174 -4.05 -11.19 -5.29
N ARG A 175 -2.83 -11.21 -5.83
CA ARG A 175 -1.99 -10.04 -5.79
C ARG A 175 -2.79 -9.05 -6.61
N LYS A 176 -3.56 -8.19 -5.94
CA LYS A 176 -4.06 -6.97 -6.56
C LYS A 176 -2.82 -6.38 -7.22
N SER A 177 -2.80 -6.44 -8.55
CA SER A 177 -1.62 -6.04 -9.28
C SER A 177 -1.40 -4.57 -8.94
N LEU A 178 -0.15 -4.18 -8.68
CA LEU A 178 0.17 -2.86 -8.12
C LEU A 178 -0.31 -1.73 -9.04
N ASP A 179 -0.51 -2.02 -10.33
CA ASP A 179 -1.10 -1.13 -11.32
C ASP A 179 -2.58 -0.78 -11.10
N LEU A 180 -3.30 -1.53 -10.26
CA LEU A 180 -4.67 -1.22 -9.85
C LEU A 180 -4.74 -0.25 -8.66
N LEU A 181 -3.60 0.11 -8.07
CA LEU A 181 -3.57 1.05 -6.96
C LEU A 181 -3.87 2.47 -7.46
N PRO A 182 -4.60 3.29 -6.68
CA PRO A 182 -4.79 4.70 -7.00
C PRO A 182 -3.45 5.43 -7.19
N THR A 183 -3.42 6.40 -8.10
CA THR A 183 -2.20 7.16 -8.45
C THR A 183 -1.50 7.79 -7.25
N HIS A 184 -2.25 8.26 -6.24
CA HIS A 184 -1.67 8.85 -5.04
C HIS A 184 -0.93 7.81 -4.17
N ILE A 185 -1.46 6.59 -4.07
CA ILE A 185 -0.78 5.48 -3.38
C ILE A 185 0.47 5.07 -4.15
N LEU A 186 0.38 4.94 -5.48
CA LEU A 186 1.54 4.66 -6.33
C LEU A 186 2.63 5.74 -6.19
N LYS A 187 2.23 7.01 -6.14
CA LYS A 187 3.16 8.14 -5.92
C LYS A 187 3.87 8.02 -4.57
N ASN A 188 3.14 7.71 -3.50
CA ASN A 188 3.73 7.51 -2.17
C ASN A 188 4.69 6.32 -2.14
N ILE A 189 4.32 5.18 -2.75
CA ILE A 189 5.22 4.02 -2.86
C ILE A 189 6.50 4.43 -3.61
N VAL A 190 6.37 5.05 -4.78
CA VAL A 190 7.50 5.45 -5.63
C VAL A 190 8.38 6.51 -4.97
N SER A 191 7.84 7.37 -4.10
CA SER A 191 8.66 8.39 -3.41
C SER A 191 9.64 7.78 -2.40
N PHE A 192 9.41 6.55 -1.93
CA PHE A 192 10.34 5.82 -1.07
C PHE A 192 11.34 4.94 -1.85
N LEU A 193 11.20 4.81 -3.16
CA LEU A 193 12.08 3.98 -3.97
C LEU A 193 13.33 4.72 -4.42
N GLY A 194 14.42 3.95 -4.60
CA GLY A 194 15.57 4.39 -5.38
C GLY A 194 15.16 4.75 -6.81
N TYR A 195 15.94 5.62 -7.48
CA TYR A 195 15.58 6.02 -8.85
C TYR A 195 15.66 4.85 -9.84
N ASP A 196 16.60 3.92 -9.64
CA ASP A 196 16.71 2.71 -10.44
C ASP A 196 15.51 1.78 -10.24
N ASP A 197 15.12 1.54 -8.99
CA ASP A 197 13.95 0.73 -8.65
C ASP A 197 12.67 1.33 -9.21
N ALA A 198 12.52 2.67 -9.16
CA ALA A 198 11.39 3.36 -9.75
C ALA A 198 11.33 3.22 -11.28
N LEU A 199 12.48 3.15 -11.96
CA LEU A 199 12.54 2.88 -13.40
C LEU A 199 12.14 1.43 -13.70
N HIS A 200 12.67 0.45 -12.97
CA HIS A 200 12.29 -0.95 -13.12
C HIS A 200 10.81 -1.16 -12.81
N PHE A 201 10.30 -0.49 -11.78
CA PHE A 201 8.89 -0.56 -11.40
C PHE A 201 7.98 0.02 -12.49
N ALA A 202 8.35 1.16 -13.08
CA ALA A 202 7.65 1.71 -14.24
C ALA A 202 7.72 0.80 -15.48
N MET A 203 8.78 0.01 -15.64
CA MET A 203 8.95 -0.93 -16.76
C MET A 203 8.20 -2.26 -16.57
N GLY A 204 7.71 -2.55 -15.36
CA GLY A 204 7.08 -3.83 -15.04
C GLY A 204 5.82 -4.14 -15.86
N ASN A 205 5.03 -3.12 -16.22
CA ASN A 205 3.92 -3.27 -17.17
C ASN A 205 3.56 -1.94 -17.87
N ARG A 206 2.69 -2.01 -18.88
CA ARG A 206 2.30 -0.85 -19.70
C ARG A 206 1.58 0.24 -18.88
N THR A 207 0.64 -0.14 -18.02
CA THR A 207 -0.13 0.79 -17.19
C THR A 207 0.77 1.59 -16.24
N LEU A 208 1.70 0.90 -15.57
CA LEU A 208 2.71 1.53 -14.69
C LEU A 208 3.64 2.44 -15.47
N LYS A 209 4.04 2.05 -16.69
CA LYS A 209 4.88 2.89 -17.57
C LYS A 209 4.22 4.21 -17.93
N GLU A 210 2.91 4.20 -18.13
CA GLU A 210 2.11 5.39 -18.47
C GLU A 210 1.77 6.23 -17.22
N THR A 211 1.60 5.57 -16.07
CA THR A 211 1.15 6.21 -14.82
C THR A 211 2.31 6.77 -13.99
N ILE A 212 3.37 5.98 -13.81
CA ILE A 212 4.50 6.33 -12.96
C ILE A 212 5.36 7.38 -13.65
N GLN A 213 5.66 8.46 -12.92
CA GLN A 213 6.50 9.56 -13.41
C GLN A 213 7.77 9.67 -12.55
N PRO A 214 8.81 8.82 -12.76
CA PRO A 214 9.98 8.78 -11.89
C PRO A 214 10.70 10.13 -11.79
N LEU A 215 10.69 10.91 -12.87
CA LEU A 215 11.26 12.26 -12.90
C LEU A 215 10.51 13.30 -12.06
N LYS A 216 9.28 13.01 -11.63
CA LYS A 216 8.49 13.92 -10.79
C LYS A 216 8.30 13.36 -9.38
N TRP A 217 8.18 12.05 -9.24
CA TRP A 217 7.78 11.41 -7.98
C TRP A 217 8.97 10.99 -7.11
N VAL A 218 10.11 10.67 -7.71
CA VAL A 218 11.32 10.33 -6.96
C VAL A 218 12.02 11.61 -6.49
N ALA A 219 12.53 11.60 -5.26
CA ALA A 219 13.25 12.71 -4.68
C ALA A 219 14.44 13.15 -5.56
N LEU A 220 14.75 14.45 -5.52
CA LEU A 220 15.75 15.04 -6.43
C LEU A 220 17.17 14.52 -6.15
N HIS A 221 17.53 14.32 -4.88
CA HIS A 221 18.86 13.85 -4.50
C HIS A 221 19.10 12.41 -4.96
N THR A 222 18.12 11.52 -4.81
CA THR A 222 18.19 10.12 -5.25
C THR A 222 18.39 10.02 -6.76
N ARG A 223 17.67 10.84 -7.54
CA ARG A 223 17.84 10.94 -9.00
C ARG A 223 19.22 11.40 -9.40
N PHE A 224 19.72 12.42 -8.70
CA PHE A 224 21.05 12.97 -8.94
C PHE A 224 22.15 11.95 -8.65
N GLN A 225 22.10 11.31 -7.48
CA GLN A 225 23.04 10.26 -7.06
C GLN A 225 23.09 9.12 -8.08
N PHE A 226 21.93 8.61 -8.53
CA PHE A 226 21.88 7.55 -9.52
C PHE A 226 22.65 7.90 -10.80
N VAL A 227 22.40 9.09 -11.37
CA VAL A 227 23.03 9.51 -12.63
C VAL A 227 24.52 9.76 -12.44
N GLN A 228 24.89 10.37 -11.32
CA GLN A 228 26.29 10.63 -11.00
C GLN A 228 27.06 9.33 -10.80
N TYR A 229 26.50 8.40 -10.01
CA TYR A 229 27.08 7.09 -9.76
C TYR A 229 27.27 6.32 -11.07
N LYS A 230 26.20 6.18 -11.87
CA LYS A 230 26.24 5.46 -13.14
C LYS A 230 27.27 6.05 -14.10
N TRP A 231 27.29 7.38 -14.24
CA TRP A 231 28.28 8.03 -15.11
C TRP A 231 29.70 7.89 -14.59
N THR A 232 29.92 8.01 -13.28
CA THR A 232 31.26 7.85 -12.68
C THR A 232 31.77 6.43 -12.86
N MET A 233 30.92 5.41 -12.66
CA MET A 233 31.27 4.01 -12.93
C MET A 233 31.65 3.77 -14.40
N ASP A 234 30.89 4.34 -15.34
CA ASP A 234 31.18 4.20 -16.77
C ASP A 234 32.47 4.94 -17.20
N THR A 235 32.98 5.88 -16.39
CA THR A 235 34.04 6.82 -16.80
C THR A 235 35.26 6.88 -15.88
N ALA A 236 35.28 6.14 -14.76
CA ALA A 236 36.31 6.22 -13.72
C ALA A 236 37.74 6.05 -14.25
N ASN A 237 37.93 5.26 -15.31
CA ASN A 237 39.23 4.93 -15.89
C ASN A 237 39.47 5.57 -17.27
N MET A 238 38.64 6.52 -17.69
CA MET A 238 38.74 7.15 -19.00
C MET A 238 39.35 8.55 -18.90
N ASP A 239 40.28 8.89 -19.80
CA ASP A 239 40.76 10.26 -19.96
C ASP A 239 39.58 11.18 -20.32
N ALA A 240 39.55 12.39 -19.73
CA ALA A 240 38.56 13.42 -20.00
C ALA A 240 38.38 13.72 -21.50
N LYS A 241 39.45 13.62 -22.30
CA LYS A 241 39.40 13.82 -23.76
C LYS A 241 38.68 12.70 -24.51
N ILE A 242 38.61 11.51 -23.92
CA ILE A 242 38.01 10.30 -24.52
C ILE A 242 36.52 10.17 -24.14
N LEU A 243 36.03 10.94 -23.16
CA LEU A 243 34.65 10.84 -22.69
C LEU A 243 33.63 11.11 -23.80
N LYS A 244 32.93 10.04 -24.20
CA LYS A 244 31.89 10.08 -25.24
C LYS A 244 30.51 10.41 -24.69
N THR A 245 30.31 10.31 -23.38
CA THR A 245 29.00 10.46 -22.75
C THR A 245 29.06 11.40 -21.54
N PHE A 246 27.94 12.10 -21.31
CA PHE A 246 27.80 13.08 -20.24
C PHE A 246 26.40 12.98 -19.61
N PRO A 247 26.27 13.25 -18.30
CA PRO A 247 24.99 13.25 -17.62
C PRO A 247 24.19 14.52 -17.92
N CYS A 248 22.90 14.35 -18.20
CA CYS A 248 21.92 15.44 -18.18
C CYS A 248 21.19 15.39 -16.84
N TYR A 249 21.43 16.38 -15.98
CA TYR A 249 20.83 16.44 -14.64
C TYR A 249 19.38 16.97 -14.63
N MET A 250 18.87 17.38 -15.79
CA MET A 250 17.48 17.77 -15.94
C MET A 250 16.56 16.57 -16.21
N CYS A 251 16.90 15.73 -17.19
CA CYS A 251 16.16 14.50 -17.48
C CYS A 251 16.75 13.24 -16.85
N CYS A 252 17.80 13.39 -16.05
CA CYS A 252 18.48 12.32 -15.32
C CYS A 252 18.91 11.15 -16.23
N ARG A 253 19.49 11.46 -17.39
CA ARG A 253 19.97 10.48 -18.38
C ARG A 253 21.40 10.76 -18.81
N ILE A 254 22.17 9.70 -19.02
CA ILE A 254 23.47 9.76 -19.68
C ILE A 254 23.24 9.85 -21.19
N ARG A 255 23.85 10.83 -21.85
CA ARG A 255 23.67 11.11 -23.27
C ARG A 255 25.04 11.25 -23.95
N PRO A 256 25.15 10.96 -25.26
CA PRO A 256 26.40 11.18 -25.97
C PRO A 256 26.77 12.66 -26.03
N ARG A 257 28.08 12.95 -26.16
CA ARG A 257 28.66 14.31 -26.23
C ARG A 257 27.95 15.21 -27.23
N THR A 258 27.55 14.65 -28.38
CA THR A 258 26.84 15.35 -29.46
C THR A 258 25.48 15.93 -29.06
N LYS A 259 24.90 15.49 -27.94
CA LYS A 259 23.64 16.00 -27.40
C LYS A 259 23.82 17.16 -26.42
N PHE A 260 25.04 17.69 -26.27
CA PHE A 260 25.34 18.85 -25.43
C PHE A 260 25.95 19.96 -26.29
N THR A 261 25.70 21.22 -25.91
CA THR A 261 26.34 22.35 -26.58
C THR A 261 27.82 22.44 -26.19
N GLN A 262 28.66 22.88 -27.13
CA GLN A 262 30.09 23.05 -26.88
C GLN A 262 30.36 23.98 -25.69
N GLN A 263 29.55 25.04 -25.53
CA GLN A 263 29.65 25.96 -24.40
C GLN A 263 29.50 25.26 -23.04
N GLN A 264 28.55 24.32 -22.89
CA GLN A 264 28.40 23.58 -21.64
C GLN A 264 29.58 22.65 -21.38
N LEU A 265 30.15 22.07 -22.43
CA LEU A 265 31.32 21.19 -22.31
C LEU A 265 32.55 22.00 -21.88
N CYS A 266 32.80 23.15 -22.49
CA CYS A 266 33.87 24.07 -22.07
C CYS A 266 33.66 24.58 -20.63
N LEU A 267 32.42 24.92 -20.25
CA LEU A 267 32.11 25.37 -18.88
C LEU A 267 32.33 24.27 -17.84
N LYS A 268 32.04 23.01 -18.17
CA LYS A 268 32.33 21.86 -17.31
C LYS A 268 33.84 21.70 -17.11
N GLU A 269 34.62 21.80 -18.18
CA GLU A 269 36.08 21.70 -18.13
C GLU A 269 36.69 22.85 -17.31
N LYS A 270 36.20 24.08 -17.50
CA LYS A 270 36.66 25.27 -16.76
C LYS A 270 36.20 25.28 -15.29
N TYR A 271 34.98 24.82 -15.02
CA TYR A 271 34.36 24.87 -13.68
C TYR A 271 33.67 23.54 -13.33
N PRO A 272 34.42 22.50 -12.96
CA PRO A 272 33.89 21.16 -12.69
C PRO A 272 32.80 21.14 -11.61
N VAL A 273 32.90 22.03 -10.61
CA VAL A 273 31.91 22.19 -9.52
C VAL A 273 30.52 22.58 -10.01
N THR A 274 30.40 23.10 -11.24
CA THR A 274 29.13 23.47 -11.87
C THR A 274 28.59 22.41 -12.83
N ALA A 275 29.26 21.27 -12.98
CA ALA A 275 28.89 20.20 -13.91
C ALA A 275 27.45 19.69 -13.69
N TRP A 276 26.93 19.77 -12.46
CA TRP A 276 25.54 19.44 -12.15
C TRP A 276 24.49 20.29 -12.90
N ARG A 277 24.88 21.44 -13.49
CA ARG A 277 24.01 22.30 -14.31
C ARG A 277 23.90 21.84 -15.77
N MET A 278 24.62 20.80 -16.16
CA MET A 278 24.62 20.30 -17.54
C MET A 278 23.25 19.76 -17.96
N ARG A 279 22.83 20.14 -19.16
CA ARG A 279 21.54 19.77 -19.76
C ARG A 279 21.73 19.31 -21.21
N CYS A 280 21.02 18.28 -21.66
CA CYS A 280 21.04 17.94 -23.08
C CYS A 280 20.28 18.99 -23.89
N GLN A 281 20.62 19.13 -25.17
CA GLN A 281 20.00 20.08 -26.11
C GLN A 281 18.47 19.95 -26.13
N GLU A 282 17.93 18.73 -26.07
CA GLU A 282 16.48 18.49 -25.99
C GLU A 282 15.86 19.12 -24.73
N CYS A 283 16.51 19.00 -23.57
CA CYS A 283 16.06 19.63 -22.34
C CYS A 283 16.16 21.16 -22.41
N ILE A 284 17.21 21.69 -23.06
CA ILE A 284 17.36 23.13 -23.29
C ILE A 284 16.22 23.65 -24.17
N GLN A 285 15.95 23.00 -25.30
CA GLN A 285 14.87 23.37 -26.22
C GLN A 285 13.51 23.36 -25.52
N ARG A 286 13.21 22.29 -24.76
CA ARG A 286 11.98 22.21 -23.96
C ARG A 286 11.83 23.39 -23.00
N VAL A 287 12.91 23.82 -22.36
CA VAL A 287 12.90 24.97 -21.44
C VAL A 287 12.73 26.30 -22.16
N SER A 288 13.30 26.45 -23.36
CA SER A 288 13.30 27.70 -24.12
C SER A 288 11.96 28.01 -24.81
N ILE A 289 11.18 27.00 -25.19
CA ILE A 289 9.95 27.17 -25.99
C ILE A 289 8.71 27.53 -25.12
N GLY A 290 8.72 27.24 -23.82
CA GLY A 290 7.56 27.49 -22.95
C GLY A 290 7.59 28.86 -22.26
N VAL A 291 6.53 29.66 -22.48
CA VAL A 291 6.35 31.04 -21.97
C VAL A 291 6.44 31.11 -20.43
N GLU A 292 5.95 30.10 -19.72
CA GLU A 292 6.17 29.92 -18.27
C GLU A 292 6.32 28.43 -17.93
N ASN A 293 7.44 27.84 -18.32
CA ASN A 293 7.70 26.45 -17.94
C ASN A 293 8.03 26.35 -16.46
N SER A 294 7.12 25.78 -15.67
CA SER A 294 7.33 25.34 -14.28
C SER A 294 8.66 24.60 -14.09
N THR A 295 9.09 23.86 -15.12
CA THR A 295 10.39 23.18 -15.18
C THR A 295 11.60 24.12 -15.17
N LYS A 296 11.52 25.30 -15.81
CA LYS A 296 12.57 26.33 -15.81
C LYS A 296 12.73 26.93 -14.42
N THR A 297 11.60 27.26 -13.78
CA THR A 297 11.54 27.77 -12.41
C THR A 297 12.05 26.74 -11.42
N GLU A 298 11.61 25.48 -11.54
CA GLU A 298 12.08 24.38 -10.69
C GLU A 298 13.59 24.18 -10.83
N HIS A 299 14.13 24.19 -12.05
CA HIS A 299 15.57 24.02 -12.26
C HIS A 299 16.39 25.20 -11.72
N ARG A 300 15.91 26.44 -11.85
CA ARG A 300 16.55 27.64 -11.27
C ARG A 300 16.60 27.59 -9.74
N LYS A 301 15.60 26.97 -9.11
CA LYS A 301 15.58 26.75 -7.67
C LYS A 301 16.56 25.68 -7.21
N ARG A 302 17.16 24.86 -8.09
CA ARG A 302 18.08 23.81 -7.67
C ARG A 302 19.42 24.39 -7.25
N GLN A 303 19.99 23.83 -6.20
CA GLN A 303 21.30 24.15 -5.69
C GLN A 303 22.01 22.89 -5.22
N MET A 304 23.34 22.95 -5.19
CA MET A 304 24.16 21.89 -4.62
C MET A 304 24.18 22.01 -3.10
N CYS A 305 23.95 20.92 -2.39
CA CYS A 305 24.09 20.91 -0.93
C CYS A 305 25.56 21.06 -0.54
N GLY A 306 25.86 21.95 0.42
CA GLY A 306 27.22 22.17 0.91
C GLY A 306 27.82 20.97 1.62
N ILE A 307 26.98 20.13 2.24
CA ILE A 307 27.37 18.99 3.07
C ILE A 307 27.47 17.73 2.19
N CYS A 308 26.33 17.12 1.83
CA CYS A 308 26.31 15.83 1.13
C CYS A 308 26.56 15.91 -0.38
N LYS A 309 26.81 17.11 -0.92
CA LYS A 309 27.01 17.36 -2.37
C LYS A 309 25.94 16.75 -3.28
N CYS A 310 24.70 16.65 -2.80
CA CYS A 310 23.54 16.26 -3.60
C CYS A 310 22.74 17.49 -4.05
N LEU A 311 21.94 17.35 -5.12
CA LEU A 311 21.01 18.38 -5.54
C LEU A 311 19.83 18.49 -4.57
N LYS A 312 19.51 19.74 -4.19
CA LYS A 312 18.32 20.11 -3.42
C LYS A 312 17.64 21.32 -4.02
N ARG A 313 16.42 21.63 -3.58
CA ARG A 313 15.76 22.89 -3.92
C ARG A 313 16.20 24.01 -2.96
N GLY A 314 16.12 25.24 -3.44
CA GLY A 314 16.35 26.47 -2.69
C GLY A 314 15.43 26.50 -1.48
N ARG A 315 15.98 26.82 -0.30
CA ARG A 315 15.24 26.92 0.98
C ARG A 315 14.64 25.62 1.53
N GLU A 316 14.68 24.51 0.79
CA GLU A 316 14.27 23.19 1.30
C GLU A 316 15.43 22.46 1.99
N THR A 317 15.07 21.60 2.94
CA THR A 317 15.96 20.62 3.58
C THR A 317 16.54 19.68 2.52
N CYS A 318 17.83 19.35 2.64
CA CYS A 318 18.47 18.44 1.70
C CYS A 318 18.06 17.00 1.99
N GLY A 319 17.35 16.35 1.05
CA GLY A 319 16.97 14.94 1.19
C GLY A 319 18.16 14.00 1.41
N GLY A 320 19.30 14.25 0.75
CA GLY A 320 20.51 13.46 0.98
C GLY A 320 21.13 13.65 2.37
N CYS A 321 21.00 14.85 2.97
CA CYS A 321 21.41 15.05 4.37
C CYS A 321 20.42 14.40 5.34
N LEU A 322 19.12 14.44 5.03
CA LEU A 322 18.10 13.75 5.82
C LEU A 322 18.36 12.24 5.86
N GLU A 323 18.70 11.63 4.72
CA GLU A 323 19.09 10.21 4.66
C GLU A 323 20.33 9.93 5.51
N LEU A 324 21.38 10.74 5.40
CA LEU A 324 22.59 10.60 6.21
C LEU A 324 22.31 10.77 7.71
N TYR A 325 21.39 11.67 8.08
CA TYR A 325 20.97 11.86 9.47
C TYR A 325 20.22 10.64 10.01
N VAL A 326 19.25 10.11 9.25
CA VAL A 326 18.51 8.88 9.60
C VAL A 326 19.44 7.69 9.74
N GLN A 327 20.52 7.65 8.94
CA GLN A 327 21.57 6.62 9.02
C GLN A 327 22.58 6.85 10.17
N GLY A 328 22.48 7.96 10.90
CA GLY A 328 23.42 8.31 11.97
C GLY A 328 24.80 8.78 11.48
N ALA A 329 24.95 9.08 10.18
CA ALA A 329 26.22 9.50 9.59
C ALA A 329 26.52 11.00 9.80
N ILE A 330 25.50 11.80 10.09
CA ILE A 330 25.64 13.21 10.47
C ILE A 330 24.70 13.52 11.64
N ASP A 331 25.05 14.52 12.45
CA ASP A 331 24.21 14.96 13.56
C ASP A 331 23.17 16.01 13.13
N HIS A 332 22.20 16.27 14.00
CA HIS A 332 21.16 17.28 13.77
C HIS A 332 21.74 18.67 13.53
N ARG A 333 22.85 19.03 14.21
CA ARG A 333 23.49 20.35 14.09
C ARG A 333 24.12 20.56 12.72
N THR A 334 24.65 19.51 12.12
CA THR A 334 25.18 19.51 10.75
C THR A 334 24.03 19.69 9.75
N MET A 335 22.90 19.03 9.97
CA MET A 335 21.74 19.13 9.09
C MET A 335 21.02 20.48 9.17
N TYR A 336 20.94 21.07 10.37
CA TYR A 336 20.29 22.35 10.67
C TYR A 336 21.27 23.30 11.40
N PRO A 337 22.21 23.93 10.67
CA PRO A 337 23.15 24.87 11.28
C PRO A 337 22.39 26.09 11.85
N LYS A 338 22.68 26.46 13.11
CA LYS A 338 21.97 27.50 13.88
C LYS A 338 21.82 28.84 13.13
N ASN A 339 22.77 29.18 12.26
CA ASN A 339 22.77 30.42 11.47
C ASN A 339 21.63 30.52 10.42
N PHE A 340 20.79 29.49 10.26
CA PHE A 340 19.58 29.57 9.45
C PHE A 340 18.41 30.28 10.16
N LEU A 341 18.45 30.42 11.49
CA LEU A 341 17.34 30.96 12.30
C LEU A 341 17.45 32.46 12.61
N ASP A 342 18.61 33.09 12.39
CA ASP A 342 18.80 34.52 12.69
C ASP A 342 18.32 35.45 11.55
N GLY A 343 17.85 34.88 10.45
CA GLY A 343 17.09 35.61 9.44
C GLY A 343 15.61 35.59 9.82
N ASN A 344 15.11 36.72 10.30
CA ASN A 344 13.74 37.04 10.73
C ASN A 344 12.67 36.67 9.67
N HIS A 345 12.47 35.37 9.44
CA HIS A 345 11.53 34.83 8.48
C HIS A 345 10.74 33.72 9.16
N ASP A 346 9.45 34.01 9.28
CA ASP A 346 8.40 33.16 9.79
C ASP A 346 8.44 31.75 9.16
N TYR A 347 8.90 30.78 9.94
CA TYR A 347 8.96 29.35 9.59
C TYR A 347 7.83 28.55 10.28
N GLY A 348 6.76 29.22 10.72
CA GLY A 348 5.58 28.58 11.33
C GLY A 348 4.64 27.85 10.35
N GLY A 349 5.16 27.09 9.38
CA GLY A 349 4.29 26.51 8.34
C GLY A 349 4.69 25.17 7.73
N LEU A 350 5.77 24.52 8.18
CA LEU A 350 6.16 23.20 7.63
C LEU A 350 6.37 22.10 8.68
N LEU A 351 6.25 22.43 9.97
CA LEU A 351 6.17 21.43 11.04
C LEU A 351 4.74 21.26 11.58
N ASP A 352 3.86 22.26 11.43
CA ASP A 352 2.42 22.15 11.74
C ASP A 352 1.62 21.31 10.73
N GLY A 353 2.24 20.86 9.64
CA GLY A 353 1.60 20.04 8.60
C GLY A 353 1.68 18.52 8.81
N LEU A 354 2.28 18.06 9.91
CA LEU A 354 2.39 16.62 10.26
C LEU A 354 1.66 16.24 11.55
N ASP A 355 1.14 17.21 12.31
CA ASP A 355 0.36 16.96 13.53
C ASP A 355 -1.17 16.93 13.29
N GLY A 356 -1.64 17.13 12.06
CA GLY A 356 -3.08 17.20 11.72
C GLY A 356 -3.66 16.00 10.94
N ILE A 357 -3.07 14.81 11.01
CA ILE A 357 -3.56 13.60 10.29
C ILE A 357 -4.46 12.70 11.18
N PHE A 358 -4.69 13.06 12.45
CA PHE A 358 -5.61 12.33 13.33
C PHE A 358 -6.47 13.21 14.22
N ASP A 359 -7.17 14.18 13.64
CA ASP A 359 -8.38 14.73 14.27
C ASP A 359 -9.57 14.35 13.40
N GLY A 360 -10.36 13.41 13.91
CA GLY A 360 -11.63 13.02 13.33
C GLY A 360 -12.73 13.73 14.07
N GLU A 361 -13.34 14.72 13.42
CA GLU A 361 -14.63 15.30 13.80
C GLU A 361 -15.23 15.89 12.52
N ASP A 362 -16.15 15.14 11.89
CA ASP A 362 -17.18 15.66 10.98
C ASP A 362 -18.06 14.50 10.50
N TRP A 363 -18.82 13.93 11.44
CA TRP A 363 -20.07 13.20 11.16
C TRP A 363 -20.98 13.29 12.37
N MET A 364 -21.63 14.44 12.55
CA MET A 364 -22.99 14.56 13.07
C MET A 364 -23.63 15.81 12.46
N GLU A 365 -24.92 15.70 12.15
CA GLU A 365 -25.84 16.70 11.57
C GLU A 365 -26.07 16.64 10.05
N ALA A 366 -27.00 15.73 9.67
CA ALA A 366 -28.18 15.93 8.81
C ALA A 366 -28.54 14.65 8.05
#